data_AF-A0A1R3RAE6-F1
#
_entry.id   AF-A0A1R3RAE6-F1
#
_cell.length_a   1.000
_cell.length_b   1.000
_cell.length_c   1.000
_cell.angle_alpha   90.00
_cell.angle_beta   90.00
_cell.angle_gamma   90.00
#
_symmetry.space_group_name_H-M   'P 1'
#
loop_
_entity.id
_entity.type
_entity.pdbx_description
1 polymer ?
#
loop_
_entity_poly.entity_id
_entity_poly.type
_entity_poly.pdbx_seq_one_letter_code
_entity_poly.pdbx_strand_id
1 'polypeptide(L)'
;MHTFRSKVRSLRTADAAATPQFPASTPDDKMPNIRPLSCTRPPFHVNPYCDPRTRPIPLIMAPLFRAEQIGSLLRPQELLTARDAAGLAHVYTRTSVPESVQQVTEQAIARVVEQQQAHNVRPIMTGEYERPIFYAGFFENLQGLQMIQVSIPEGYRNGLPTTSTLVKLGIPRRDATVAVGKIQHVRSAYLADWEYLRSLVPREQWKECKLSMPSITWHHEHLRAGTAFTASSPYTTDKEYFADLAKAFAREYRILYDAGLRSIQVDDPAMTFFVTDEMRSGCVADGIDPDELLELYIWAHNESLKDRPADLHIGVHLCRGNMPGSTHVLSGSYERIAKRMFTGLDYDTFYLEYDTERAGDFQPLRHLPVGKNVVLGVVSTKETTMEKLDELEARVYEAAEVLDSTLGVSPQCGFSSASRGRRVGMTEACMWEKLQLVQKVAERVWKISSSRS
;
A
#
# COMPACT_ATOMS: atom_id res chain seq x y z
N MET A 1 16.86 0.36 19.01
CA MET A 1 15.48 0.59 19.49
C MET A 1 15.41 1.39 20.79
N HIS A 2 16.18 1.04 21.83
CA HIS A 2 16.15 1.76 23.11
C HIS A 2 16.51 3.25 22.99
N THR A 3 17.47 3.63 22.16
CA THR A 3 17.91 5.01 21.94
C THR A 3 16.86 5.89 21.24
N PHE A 4 16.21 5.38 20.19
CA PHE A 4 15.13 6.09 19.49
C PHE A 4 13.91 6.29 20.40
N ARG A 5 13.45 5.22 21.06
CA ARG A 5 12.33 5.31 22.02
C ARG A 5 12.66 6.18 23.23
N SER A 6 13.91 6.18 23.70
CA SER A 6 14.35 7.07 24.78
C SER A 6 14.31 8.53 24.35
N LYS A 7 14.69 8.85 23.11
CA LYS A 7 14.65 10.22 22.57
C LYS A 7 13.22 10.71 22.36
N VAL A 8 12.33 9.86 21.83
CA VAL A 8 10.89 10.17 21.73
C VAL A 8 10.27 10.35 23.12
N ARG A 9 10.62 9.47 24.09
CA ARG A 9 10.15 9.62 25.48
C ARG A 9 10.66 10.90 26.13
N SER A 10 11.91 11.30 25.91
CA SER A 10 12.45 12.55 26.48
C SER A 10 11.77 13.79 25.92
N LEU A 11 11.36 13.76 24.63
CA LEU A 11 10.57 14.83 24.01
C LEU A 11 9.16 14.90 24.63
N ARG A 12 8.47 13.75 24.77
CA ARG A 12 7.16 13.69 25.47
C ARG A 12 7.20 14.21 26.91
N THR A 13 8.31 13.99 27.64
CA THR A 13 8.46 14.50 29.01
C THR A 13 8.81 15.98 29.10
N ALA A 14 9.40 16.57 28.05
CA ALA A 14 9.75 17.99 28.04
C ALA A 14 8.49 18.88 27.92
N ASP A 15 7.48 18.45 27.16
CA ASP A 15 6.21 19.18 27.03
C ASP A 15 5.23 18.96 28.20
N ALA A 16 5.37 17.86 28.95
CA ALA A 16 4.55 17.60 30.13
C ALA A 16 4.96 18.43 31.38
N ALA A 17 6.02 19.23 31.30
CA ALA A 17 6.53 20.02 32.43
C ALA A 17 5.81 21.37 32.65
N ALA A 18 4.78 21.68 31.86
CA ALA A 18 3.99 22.91 32.02
C ALA A 18 2.50 22.59 32.25
N THR A 19 2.12 22.30 33.49
CA THR A 19 0.70 22.40 33.91
C THR A 19 0.63 22.83 35.38
N PRO A 20 -0.26 23.79 35.76
CA PRO A 20 -0.24 24.39 37.09
C PRO A 20 -0.85 23.45 38.14
N GLN A 21 -0.24 23.40 39.32
CA GLN A 21 -0.77 22.72 40.50
C GLN A 21 -2.03 23.43 41.04
N PHE A 22 -3.11 22.69 41.25
CA PHE A 22 -4.24 23.08 42.11
C PHE A 22 -4.25 22.24 43.39
N PRO A 23 -4.66 22.80 44.54
CA PRO A 23 -4.42 22.20 45.85
C PRO A 23 -5.43 21.11 46.22
N ALA A 24 -4.97 20.20 47.08
CA ALA A 24 -5.69 19.04 47.61
C ALA A 24 -6.85 19.43 48.54
N SER A 25 -7.95 18.66 48.47
CA SER A 25 -9.01 18.61 49.48
C SER A 25 -9.11 17.22 50.13
N THR A 26 -9.41 17.25 51.42
CA THR A 26 -9.38 16.17 52.42
C THR A 26 -10.57 15.19 52.33
N PRO A 27 -10.47 14.00 52.97
CA PRO A 27 -11.44 12.91 52.83
C PRO A 27 -12.53 12.95 53.91
N ASP A 28 -13.76 12.53 53.59
CA ASP A 28 -14.59 11.81 54.57
C ASP A 28 -15.78 11.04 53.96
N ASP A 29 -15.98 9.87 54.60
CA ASP A 29 -17.23 9.16 54.90
C ASP A 29 -17.81 8.02 54.01
N LYS A 30 -17.57 6.80 54.53
CA LYS A 30 -18.50 5.67 54.81
C LYS A 30 -19.20 4.91 53.66
N MET A 31 -18.70 3.69 53.43
CA MET A 31 -19.49 2.53 52.98
C MET A 31 -20.27 1.88 54.13
N PRO A 32 -21.40 1.21 53.84
CA PRO A 32 -21.84 0.05 54.62
C PRO A 32 -21.71 -1.27 53.85
N ASN A 33 -21.38 -2.27 54.67
CA ASN A 33 -21.06 -3.66 54.39
C ASN A 33 -22.34 -4.50 54.12
N ILE A 34 -22.37 -5.31 53.05
CA ILE A 34 -23.39 -6.38 52.89
C ILE A 34 -22.68 -7.69 52.50
N ARG A 35 -22.90 -8.74 53.30
CA ARG A 35 -22.40 -10.12 53.12
C ARG A 35 -23.21 -10.88 52.06
N PRO A 36 -22.64 -11.92 51.41
CA PRO A 36 -23.18 -12.50 50.18
C PRO A 36 -24.24 -13.59 50.45
N LEU A 37 -25.25 -13.65 49.58
CA LEU A 37 -26.19 -14.77 49.47
C LEU A 37 -25.66 -15.77 48.43
N SER A 38 -25.47 -17.01 48.86
CA SER A 38 -25.11 -18.16 48.03
C SER A 38 -26.26 -18.56 47.12
N CYS A 39 -26.04 -18.59 45.81
CA CYS A 39 -26.94 -19.22 44.86
C CYS A 39 -26.12 -20.11 43.91
N THR A 40 -26.23 -21.42 44.10
CA THR A 40 -25.59 -22.47 43.31
C THR A 40 -26.20 -22.56 41.92
N ARG A 41 -25.41 -22.27 40.88
CA ARG A 41 -25.70 -22.63 39.48
C ARG A 41 -24.85 -23.84 39.05
N PRO A 42 -25.36 -24.73 38.19
CA PRO A 42 -24.65 -25.93 37.75
C PRO A 42 -23.45 -25.61 36.84
N PRO A 43 -22.48 -26.54 36.68
CA PRO A 43 -21.18 -26.22 36.10
C PRO A 43 -21.31 -25.96 34.60
N PHE A 44 -20.95 -24.75 34.17
CA PHE A 44 -20.61 -24.48 32.78
C PHE A 44 -19.28 -25.19 32.48
N HIS A 45 -19.29 -26.04 31.44
CA HIS A 45 -18.06 -26.55 30.84
C HIS A 45 -17.19 -25.39 30.38
N VAL A 46 -16.07 -25.19 31.08
CA VAL A 46 -15.05 -24.21 30.70
C VAL A 46 -14.18 -24.84 29.63
N ASN A 47 -14.24 -24.28 28.42
CA ASN A 47 -13.28 -24.56 27.36
C ASN A 47 -11.90 -24.05 27.81
N PRO A 48 -10.84 -24.89 27.88
CA PRO A 48 -9.56 -24.51 28.49
C PRO A 48 -8.69 -23.53 27.68
N TYR A 49 -9.23 -22.85 26.65
CA TYR A 49 -8.46 -21.97 25.75
C TYR A 49 -8.73 -20.47 25.88
N CYS A 50 -9.14 -19.98 27.05
CA CYS A 50 -9.24 -18.54 27.30
C CYS A 50 -8.59 -18.14 28.62
N ASP A 51 -7.26 -18.25 28.71
CA ASP A 51 -6.47 -17.42 29.62
C ASP A 51 -5.94 -16.19 28.85
N PRO A 52 -6.40 -14.96 29.16
CA PRO A 52 -5.89 -13.75 28.52
C PRO A 52 -4.40 -13.47 28.83
N ARG A 53 -3.76 -14.22 29.75
CA ARG A 53 -2.34 -14.10 30.11
C ARG A 53 -1.40 -14.97 29.27
N THR A 54 -1.92 -15.84 28.39
CA THR A 54 -1.11 -16.71 27.51
C THR A 54 -1.09 -16.25 26.05
N ARG A 55 -1.62 -15.05 25.73
CA ARG A 55 -1.36 -14.48 24.39
C ARG A 55 0.13 -14.15 24.30
N PRO A 56 0.88 -14.71 23.33
CA PRO A 56 2.24 -14.25 23.10
C PRO A 56 2.18 -12.74 22.87
N ILE A 57 3.00 -11.98 23.59
CA ILE A 57 3.21 -10.56 23.30
C ILE A 57 3.52 -10.50 21.81
N PRO A 58 2.72 -9.82 20.97
CA PRO A 58 3.00 -9.76 19.55
C PRO A 58 4.43 -9.24 19.42
N LEU A 59 5.31 -10.07 18.89
CA LEU A 59 6.68 -9.67 18.60
C LEU A 59 6.55 -8.40 17.77
N ILE A 60 7.08 -7.30 18.30
CA ILE A 60 7.15 -6.03 17.60
C ILE A 60 8.04 -6.27 16.39
N MET A 61 7.45 -6.68 15.26
CA MET A 61 8.15 -6.82 14.00
C MET A 61 8.49 -5.40 13.56
N ALA A 62 9.78 -5.13 13.32
CA ALA A 62 10.14 -3.92 12.58
C ALA A 62 9.63 -4.07 11.13
N PRO A 63 9.39 -2.96 10.39
CA PRO A 63 9.27 -3.09 8.95
C PRO A 63 10.52 -3.81 8.42
N LEU A 64 10.34 -4.55 7.33
CA LEU A 64 11.41 -5.37 6.75
C LEU A 64 12.67 -4.52 6.48
N PHE A 65 12.48 -3.26 6.07
CA PHE A 65 13.53 -2.25 5.97
C PHE A 65 13.10 -0.95 6.65
N ARG A 66 14.08 -0.21 7.21
CA ARG A 66 13.85 1.16 7.71
C ARG A 66 13.91 2.20 6.59
N ALA A 67 14.69 1.95 5.55
CA ALA A 67 14.69 2.68 4.29
C ALA A 67 14.05 1.76 3.23
N GLU A 68 12.89 2.16 2.75
CA GLU A 68 12.07 1.43 1.78
C GLU A 68 11.98 2.20 0.46
N GLN A 69 11.57 1.51 -0.59
CA GLN A 69 11.10 2.11 -1.83
C GLN A 69 9.76 1.51 -2.22
N ILE A 70 8.98 2.20 -3.05
CA ILE A 70 7.61 1.80 -3.35
C ILE A 70 7.53 0.73 -4.45
N GLY A 71 8.28 0.87 -5.53
CA GLY A 71 8.18 -0.07 -6.66
C GLY A 71 8.72 0.51 -7.95
N SER A 72 7.89 1.26 -8.66
CA SER A 72 8.27 1.81 -9.97
C SER A 72 9.46 2.75 -9.94
N LEU A 73 10.39 2.53 -10.87
CA LEU A 73 11.58 3.35 -11.12
C LEU A 73 11.49 4.02 -12.50
N LEU A 74 12.34 5.01 -12.76
CA LEU A 74 12.39 5.65 -14.07
C LEU A 74 12.93 4.70 -15.13
N ARG A 75 12.07 4.31 -16.08
CA ARG A 75 12.47 3.47 -17.21
C ARG A 75 13.59 4.14 -18.02
N PRO A 76 14.67 3.40 -18.35
CA PRO A 76 15.76 3.94 -19.14
C PRO A 76 15.31 4.23 -20.58
N GLN A 77 16.00 5.14 -21.26
CA GLN A 77 15.54 5.69 -22.55
C GLN A 77 15.43 4.63 -23.64
N GLU A 78 16.34 3.67 -23.67
CA GLU A 78 16.34 2.55 -24.61
C GLU A 78 15.08 1.68 -24.49
N LEU A 79 14.60 1.43 -23.27
CA LEU A 79 13.39 0.66 -23.04
C LEU A 79 12.17 1.43 -23.54
N LEU A 80 12.10 2.74 -23.26
CA LEU A 80 11.04 3.60 -23.75
C LEU A 80 11.01 3.63 -25.28
N THR A 81 12.18 3.81 -25.92
CA THR A 81 12.31 3.80 -27.38
C THR A 81 11.90 2.45 -27.98
N ALA A 82 12.30 1.32 -27.38
CA ALA A 82 11.93 0.00 -27.87
C ALA A 82 10.41 -0.24 -27.77
N ARG A 83 9.79 0.17 -26.65
CA ARG A 83 8.33 0.07 -26.47
C ARG A 83 7.58 1.00 -27.42
N ASP A 84 8.07 2.21 -27.63
CA ASP A 84 7.48 3.17 -28.57
C ASP A 84 7.53 2.62 -30.01
N ALA A 85 8.68 2.09 -30.44
CA ALA A 85 8.85 1.47 -31.76
C ALA A 85 7.94 0.25 -31.99
N ALA A 86 7.59 -0.47 -30.92
CA ALA A 86 6.65 -1.60 -30.96
C ALA A 86 5.18 -1.19 -30.80
N GLY A 87 4.85 0.11 -30.72
CA GLY A 87 3.47 0.58 -30.51
C GLY A 87 2.93 0.33 -29.11
N LEU A 88 3.79 0.04 -28.13
CA LEU A 88 3.43 -0.28 -26.75
C LEU A 88 3.51 0.94 -25.80
N ALA A 89 3.72 2.12 -26.35
CA ALA A 89 3.85 3.39 -25.62
C ALA A 89 2.62 3.71 -24.75
N HIS A 90 1.43 3.45 -25.29
CA HIS A 90 0.13 3.86 -24.73
C HIS A 90 -0.79 2.66 -24.42
N VAL A 91 -0.23 1.45 -24.42
CA VAL A 91 -0.95 0.24 -24.05
C VAL A 91 -0.88 0.11 -22.54
N TYR A 92 -2.03 0.13 -21.87
CA TYR A 92 -2.13 0.04 -20.40
C TYR A 92 -2.54 -1.36 -19.90
N THR A 93 -2.47 -2.35 -20.79
CA THR A 93 -2.79 -3.75 -20.50
C THR A 93 -1.59 -4.62 -20.80
N ARG A 94 -1.42 -5.73 -20.08
CA ARG A 94 -0.32 -6.65 -20.37
C ARG A 94 -0.65 -7.48 -21.63
N THR A 95 -0.07 -7.10 -22.76
CA THR A 95 -0.20 -7.79 -24.05
C THR A 95 1.05 -8.60 -24.40
N SER A 96 0.99 -9.40 -25.46
CA SER A 96 2.18 -10.05 -26.00
C SER A 96 3.20 -9.00 -26.44
N VAL A 97 4.39 -9.05 -25.85
CA VAL A 97 5.49 -8.14 -26.14
C VAL A 97 6.42 -8.80 -27.16
N PRO A 98 6.89 -8.11 -28.22
CA PRO A 98 7.88 -8.67 -29.13
C PRO A 98 9.14 -9.10 -28.39
N GLU A 99 9.77 -10.19 -28.83
CA GLU A 99 10.98 -10.73 -28.19
C GLU A 99 12.10 -9.68 -28.08
N SER A 100 12.25 -8.81 -29.09
CA SER A 100 13.22 -7.71 -29.05
C SER A 100 12.96 -6.72 -27.91
N VAL A 101 11.70 -6.41 -27.61
CA VAL A 101 11.32 -5.53 -26.50
C VAL A 101 11.46 -6.26 -25.17
N GLN A 102 11.19 -7.58 -25.13
CA GLN A 102 11.42 -8.41 -23.95
C GLN A 102 12.91 -8.43 -23.57
N GLN A 103 13.81 -8.65 -24.53
CA GLN A 103 15.26 -8.64 -24.29
C GLN A 103 15.75 -7.29 -23.74
N VAL A 104 15.28 -6.17 -24.31
CA VAL A 104 15.63 -4.83 -23.79
C VAL A 104 15.05 -4.61 -22.38
N THR A 105 13.87 -5.13 -22.10
CA THR A 105 13.24 -5.06 -20.77
C THR A 105 14.08 -5.85 -19.74
N GLU A 106 14.45 -7.07 -20.07
CA GLU A 106 15.27 -7.94 -19.21
C GLU A 106 16.65 -7.31 -18.93
N GLN A 107 17.31 -6.74 -19.94
CA GLN A 107 18.57 -6.00 -19.78
C GLN A 107 18.42 -4.77 -18.89
N ALA A 108 17.33 -4.02 -19.04
CA ALA A 108 17.04 -2.86 -18.20
C ALA A 108 16.78 -3.26 -16.74
N ILE A 109 16.07 -4.38 -16.51
CA ILE A 109 15.83 -4.92 -15.17
C ILE A 109 17.14 -5.41 -14.54
N ALA A 110 17.99 -6.13 -15.28
CA ALA A 110 19.30 -6.56 -14.78
C ALA A 110 20.13 -5.36 -14.31
N ARG A 111 20.21 -4.31 -15.14
CA ARG A 111 20.93 -3.08 -14.80
C ARG A 111 20.36 -2.38 -13.58
N VAL A 112 19.03 -2.24 -13.47
CA VAL A 112 18.44 -1.54 -12.32
C VAL A 112 18.58 -2.34 -11.03
N VAL A 113 18.61 -3.68 -11.10
CA VAL A 113 18.92 -4.54 -9.94
C VAL A 113 20.37 -4.37 -9.51
N GLU A 114 21.33 -4.32 -10.43
CA GLU A 114 22.72 -4.00 -10.13
C GLU A 114 22.89 -2.61 -9.50
N GLN A 115 22.21 -1.60 -10.03
CA GLN A 115 22.23 -0.23 -9.47
C GLN A 115 21.66 -0.19 -8.05
N GLN A 116 20.54 -0.88 -7.79
CA GLN A 116 19.98 -0.96 -6.43
C GLN A 116 20.97 -1.61 -5.46
N GLN A 117 21.71 -2.65 -5.89
CA GLN A 117 22.76 -3.25 -5.06
C GLN A 117 23.92 -2.28 -4.82
N ALA A 118 24.43 -1.63 -5.88
CA ALA A 118 25.53 -0.67 -5.80
C ALA A 118 25.21 0.55 -4.93
N HIS A 119 23.95 1.01 -4.96
CA HIS A 119 23.47 2.12 -4.14
C HIS A 119 22.91 1.69 -2.78
N ASN A 120 22.98 0.40 -2.43
CA ASN A 120 22.41 -0.17 -1.21
C ASN A 120 20.91 0.16 -0.99
N VAL A 121 20.15 0.29 -2.08
CA VAL A 121 18.71 0.53 -2.04
C VAL A 121 18.00 -0.78 -1.75
N ARG A 122 17.02 -0.74 -0.84
CA ARG A 122 16.16 -1.88 -0.49
C ARG A 122 14.69 -1.46 -0.37
N PRO A 123 13.76 -2.41 -0.53
CA PRO A 123 13.94 -3.77 -1.08
C PRO A 123 14.41 -3.77 -2.53
N ILE A 124 14.95 -4.87 -3.06
CA ILE A 124 15.34 -4.99 -4.47
C ILE A 124 14.08 -5.29 -5.31
N MET A 125 13.84 -4.53 -6.37
CA MET A 125 12.66 -4.64 -7.23
C MET A 125 13.03 -4.54 -8.71
N THR A 126 12.14 -4.91 -9.63
CA THR A 126 12.35 -4.78 -11.09
C THR A 126 12.21 -3.34 -11.60
N GLY A 127 11.81 -2.40 -10.73
CA GLY A 127 11.38 -1.06 -11.15
C GLY A 127 10.05 -1.06 -11.92
N GLU A 128 9.37 -2.21 -12.01
CA GLU A 128 8.14 -2.45 -12.77
C GLU A 128 8.31 -2.23 -14.29
N TYR A 129 9.52 -2.41 -14.81
CA TYR A 129 9.87 -2.12 -16.21
C TYR A 129 9.13 -3.00 -17.21
N GLU A 130 8.81 -4.22 -16.81
CA GLU A 130 8.01 -5.22 -17.52
C GLU A 130 6.53 -4.84 -17.64
N ARG A 131 6.03 -3.95 -16.76
CA ARG A 131 4.63 -3.56 -16.74
C ARG A 131 4.39 -2.24 -17.49
N PRO A 132 3.30 -2.13 -18.25
CA PRO A 132 2.89 -0.85 -18.84
C PRO A 132 2.33 0.14 -17.81
N ILE A 133 1.68 -0.36 -16.77
CA ILE A 133 1.07 0.39 -15.67
C ILE A 133 1.03 -0.49 -14.44
N PHE A 134 1.05 0.11 -13.24
CA PHE A 134 1.23 -0.64 -11.98
C PHE A 134 0.18 -1.74 -11.74
N TYR A 135 -1.04 -1.56 -12.24
CA TYR A 135 -2.13 -2.52 -12.06
C TYR A 135 -2.27 -3.56 -13.18
N ALA A 136 -1.42 -3.51 -14.22
CA ALA A 136 -1.51 -4.44 -15.33
C ALA A 136 -0.96 -5.83 -14.98
N GLY A 137 -1.51 -6.83 -15.63
CA GLY A 137 -1.04 -8.21 -15.61
C GLY A 137 -1.91 -9.13 -14.78
N PHE A 138 -2.42 -8.70 -13.62
CA PHE A 138 -3.16 -9.63 -12.76
C PHE A 138 -4.53 -10.00 -13.34
N PHE A 139 -5.40 -9.00 -13.51
CA PHE A 139 -6.79 -9.21 -13.89
C PHE A 139 -6.95 -9.82 -15.28
N GLU A 140 -6.09 -9.43 -16.22
CA GLU A 140 -6.10 -9.92 -17.60
C GLU A 140 -5.74 -11.41 -17.73
N ASN A 141 -5.13 -11.98 -16.68
CA ASN A 141 -4.71 -13.38 -16.64
C ASN A 141 -5.70 -14.29 -15.88
N LEU A 142 -6.80 -13.75 -15.37
CA LEU A 142 -7.83 -14.54 -14.70
C LEU A 142 -8.89 -15.03 -15.69
N GLN A 143 -9.23 -16.32 -15.60
CA GLN A 143 -10.40 -16.85 -16.30
C GLN A 143 -11.66 -16.19 -15.76
N GLY A 144 -12.63 -15.92 -16.64
CA GLY A 144 -13.91 -15.31 -16.30
C GLY A 144 -13.89 -13.78 -16.26
N LEU A 145 -12.71 -13.17 -16.33
CA LEU A 145 -12.54 -11.73 -16.49
C LEU A 145 -12.24 -11.38 -17.95
N GLN A 146 -12.79 -10.26 -18.41
CA GLN A 146 -12.55 -9.72 -19.75
C GLN A 146 -12.30 -8.22 -19.68
N MET A 147 -11.27 -7.76 -20.41
CA MET A 147 -11.04 -6.35 -20.62
C MET A 147 -12.04 -5.80 -21.64
N ILE A 148 -12.78 -4.76 -21.27
CA ILE A 148 -13.75 -4.08 -22.14
C ILE A 148 -13.52 -2.56 -22.12
N GLN A 149 -13.98 -1.88 -23.18
CA GLN A 149 -13.99 -0.42 -23.23
C GLN A 149 -15.26 0.15 -22.60
N VAL A 150 -15.13 0.70 -21.40
CA VAL A 150 -16.23 1.31 -20.65
C VAL A 150 -16.33 2.79 -20.98
N SER A 151 -17.57 3.28 -21.22
CA SER A 151 -17.84 4.69 -21.52
C SER A 151 -17.61 5.59 -20.31
N ILE A 152 -17.09 6.78 -20.56
CA ILE A 152 -16.87 7.83 -19.56
C ILE A 152 -17.86 8.98 -19.84
N PRO A 153 -18.61 9.47 -18.83
CA PRO A 153 -18.59 9.05 -17.43
C PRO A 153 -19.51 7.88 -17.09
N GLU A 154 -20.36 7.40 -18.01
CA GLU A 154 -21.54 6.58 -17.66
C GLU A 154 -21.23 5.25 -16.99
N GLY A 155 -20.11 4.61 -17.34
CA GLY A 155 -19.72 3.33 -16.72
C GLY A 155 -18.73 3.47 -15.57
N TYR A 156 -18.38 4.70 -15.19
CA TYR A 156 -17.46 4.99 -14.09
C TYR A 156 -18.22 5.60 -12.91
N ARG A 157 -17.74 5.33 -11.70
CA ARG A 157 -18.35 5.80 -10.46
C ARG A 157 -18.34 7.34 -10.40
N ASN A 158 -19.42 7.89 -9.88
CA ASN A 158 -19.54 9.31 -9.64
C ASN A 158 -18.56 9.79 -8.55
N GLY A 159 -18.14 11.05 -8.61
CA GLY A 159 -17.28 11.64 -7.58
C GLY A 159 -15.81 11.18 -7.61
N LEU A 160 -15.45 10.27 -8.52
CA LEU A 160 -14.06 9.89 -8.71
C LEU A 160 -13.28 11.01 -9.39
N PRO A 161 -12.18 11.48 -8.77
CA PRO A 161 -11.42 12.55 -9.37
C PRO A 161 -10.71 12.15 -10.68
N THR A 162 -10.34 10.88 -10.81
CA THR A 162 -9.79 10.32 -12.05
C THR A 162 -10.78 10.43 -13.21
N THR A 163 -12.06 10.11 -12.97
CA THR A 163 -13.12 10.19 -13.98
C THR A 163 -13.30 11.64 -14.44
N SER A 164 -13.32 12.59 -13.48
CA SER A 164 -13.41 14.01 -13.77
C SER A 164 -12.27 14.51 -14.66
N THR A 165 -11.04 14.08 -14.40
CA THR A 165 -9.88 14.40 -15.24
C THR A 165 -10.00 13.81 -16.65
N LEU A 166 -10.44 12.55 -16.78
CA LEU A 166 -10.60 11.91 -18.08
C LEU A 166 -11.68 12.61 -18.94
N VAL A 167 -12.78 13.05 -18.31
CA VAL A 167 -13.82 13.87 -18.96
C VAL A 167 -13.22 15.19 -19.47
N LYS A 168 -12.45 15.91 -18.63
CA LYS A 168 -11.79 17.17 -19.03
C LYS A 168 -10.81 16.98 -20.19
N LEU A 169 -10.16 15.82 -20.27
CA LEU A 169 -9.26 15.47 -21.37
C LEU A 169 -9.99 14.96 -22.62
N GLY A 170 -11.32 14.89 -22.61
CA GLY A 170 -12.13 14.44 -23.74
C GLY A 170 -11.96 12.95 -24.07
N ILE A 171 -11.57 12.13 -23.10
CA ILE A 171 -11.38 10.69 -23.28
C ILE A 171 -12.74 9.99 -23.16
N PRO A 172 -13.31 9.42 -24.24
CA PRO A 172 -14.69 8.95 -24.25
C PRO A 172 -14.86 7.56 -23.64
N ARG A 173 -13.78 6.75 -23.62
CA ARG A 173 -13.79 5.37 -23.13
C ARG A 173 -12.45 5.06 -22.47
N ARG A 174 -12.46 4.14 -21.52
CA ARG A 174 -11.25 3.59 -20.91
C ARG A 174 -11.43 2.11 -20.63
N ASP A 175 -10.35 1.36 -20.82
CA ASP A 175 -10.29 -0.07 -20.56
C ASP A 175 -10.53 -0.36 -19.06
N ALA A 176 -11.42 -1.31 -18.80
CA ALA A 176 -11.65 -1.87 -17.48
C ALA A 176 -11.93 -3.37 -17.59
N THR A 177 -11.58 -4.11 -16.53
CA THR A 177 -11.85 -5.53 -16.46
C THR A 177 -13.20 -5.79 -15.81
N VAL A 178 -14.05 -6.59 -16.46
CA VAL A 178 -15.36 -7.02 -15.95
C VAL A 178 -15.48 -8.53 -15.93
N ALA A 179 -16.23 -9.09 -14.99
CA ALA A 179 -16.51 -10.53 -14.98
C ALA A 179 -17.63 -10.87 -15.97
N VAL A 180 -17.29 -11.73 -16.93
CA VAL A 180 -18.23 -12.31 -17.89
C VAL A 180 -18.56 -13.78 -17.57
N GLY A 181 -17.82 -14.37 -16.62
CA GLY A 181 -17.98 -15.73 -16.13
C GLY A 181 -17.40 -15.90 -14.73
N LYS A 182 -17.29 -17.15 -14.26
CA LYS A 182 -16.72 -17.47 -12.94
C LYS A 182 -15.23 -17.11 -12.91
N ILE A 183 -14.82 -16.27 -11.97
CA ILE A 183 -13.43 -15.86 -11.76
C ILE A 183 -12.63 -17.05 -11.25
N GLN A 184 -11.55 -17.38 -11.97
CA GLN A 184 -10.63 -18.45 -11.57
C GLN A 184 -9.19 -18.08 -11.91
N HIS A 185 -8.28 -18.38 -10.98
CA HIS A 185 -6.85 -18.29 -11.24
C HIS A 185 -6.38 -19.51 -12.04
N VAL A 186 -5.92 -19.27 -13.27
CA VAL A 186 -5.50 -20.33 -14.20
C VAL A 186 -4.02 -20.27 -14.56
N ARG A 187 -3.40 -19.11 -14.42
CA ARG A 187 -2.00 -18.86 -14.70
C ARG A 187 -1.50 -17.74 -13.80
N SER A 188 -0.27 -17.87 -13.30
CA SER A 188 0.34 -16.79 -12.53
C SER A 188 0.69 -15.61 -13.43
N ALA A 189 0.36 -14.41 -12.97
CA ALA A 189 0.63 -13.16 -13.66
C ALA A 189 2.07 -12.66 -13.41
N TYR A 190 2.64 -13.01 -12.25
CA TYR A 190 3.88 -12.43 -11.76
C TYR A 190 4.99 -13.46 -11.50
N LEU A 191 4.72 -14.76 -11.63
CA LEU A 191 5.75 -15.79 -11.40
C LEU A 191 6.96 -15.61 -12.32
N ALA A 192 6.75 -15.36 -13.62
CA ALA A 192 7.85 -15.15 -14.55
C ALA A 192 8.70 -13.92 -14.17
N ASP A 193 8.05 -12.83 -13.74
CA ASP A 193 8.73 -11.61 -13.29
C ASP A 193 9.55 -11.88 -12.01
N TRP A 194 8.99 -12.65 -11.06
CA TRP A 194 9.70 -13.10 -9.86
C TRP A 194 10.89 -14.00 -10.21
N GLU A 195 10.69 -14.97 -11.10
CA GLU A 195 11.72 -15.91 -11.51
C GLU A 195 12.89 -15.22 -12.19
N TYR A 196 12.62 -14.19 -12.99
CA TYR A 196 13.65 -13.36 -13.55
C TYR A 196 14.37 -12.54 -12.46
N LEU A 197 13.65 -11.80 -11.61
CA LEU A 197 14.26 -11.01 -10.53
C LEU A 197 15.14 -11.87 -9.61
N ARG A 198 14.64 -13.02 -9.16
CA ARG A 198 15.36 -13.90 -8.23
C ARG A 198 16.58 -14.57 -8.87
N SER A 199 16.65 -14.63 -10.20
CA SER A 199 17.83 -15.14 -10.93
C SER A 199 18.99 -14.13 -10.96
N LEU A 200 18.68 -12.84 -10.75
CA LEU A 200 19.66 -11.74 -10.75
C LEU A 200 20.31 -11.52 -9.38
N VAL A 201 19.88 -12.27 -8.36
CA VAL A 201 20.37 -12.16 -6.98
C VAL A 201 20.63 -13.56 -6.39
N PRO A 202 21.62 -13.70 -5.48
CA PRO A 202 21.83 -14.96 -4.78
C PRO A 202 20.64 -15.31 -3.89
N ARG A 203 20.43 -16.60 -3.63
CA ARG A 203 19.26 -17.12 -2.88
C ARG A 203 19.08 -16.46 -1.51
N GLU A 204 20.17 -16.13 -0.85
CA GLU A 204 20.20 -15.50 0.48
C GLU A 204 19.58 -14.09 0.47
N GLN A 205 19.56 -13.43 -0.69
CA GLN A 205 18.99 -12.10 -0.89
C GLN A 205 17.53 -12.14 -1.37
N TRP A 206 16.92 -13.31 -1.59
CA TRP A 206 15.52 -13.37 -2.03
C TRP A 206 14.55 -12.71 -1.03
N LYS A 207 14.84 -12.80 0.27
CA LYS A 207 14.10 -12.11 1.32
C LYS A 207 14.23 -10.58 1.27
N GLU A 208 15.18 -10.07 0.49
CA GLU A 208 15.41 -8.65 0.26
C GLU A 208 14.66 -8.12 -0.95
N CYS A 209 14.03 -9.00 -1.73
CA CYS A 209 13.23 -8.65 -2.88
C CYS A 209 11.78 -8.36 -2.49
N LYS A 210 11.12 -7.47 -3.25
CA LYS A 210 9.69 -7.16 -3.12
C LYS A 210 9.06 -7.09 -4.50
N LEU A 211 7.83 -7.60 -4.64
CA LEU A 211 6.98 -7.33 -5.81
C LEU A 211 5.78 -6.48 -5.41
N SER A 212 5.38 -5.54 -6.27
CA SER A 212 4.10 -4.84 -6.15
C SER A 212 3.02 -5.51 -6.99
N MET A 213 1.79 -5.53 -6.47
CA MET A 213 0.58 -6.08 -7.10
C MET A 213 -0.56 -5.06 -6.98
N PRO A 214 -1.53 -5.06 -7.91
CA PRO A 214 -2.72 -4.21 -7.79
C PRO A 214 -3.57 -4.58 -6.58
N SER A 215 -4.36 -3.62 -6.12
CA SER A 215 -5.47 -3.89 -5.21
C SER A 215 -6.53 -4.80 -5.82
N ILE A 216 -7.11 -5.68 -5.00
CA ILE A 216 -8.29 -6.48 -5.32
C ILE A 216 -9.51 -5.62 -5.71
N THR A 217 -9.61 -4.41 -5.19
CA THR A 217 -10.75 -3.50 -5.41
C THR A 217 -10.57 -2.63 -6.67
N TRP A 218 -9.39 -2.64 -7.30
CA TRP A 218 -8.97 -1.66 -8.29
C TRP A 218 -10.03 -1.37 -9.36
N HIS A 219 -10.48 -2.38 -10.11
CA HIS A 219 -11.47 -2.17 -11.15
C HIS A 219 -12.86 -1.86 -10.60
N HIS A 220 -13.29 -2.60 -9.58
CA HIS A 220 -14.63 -2.42 -8.98
C HIS A 220 -14.84 -1.00 -8.43
N GLU A 221 -13.82 -0.43 -7.79
CA GLU A 221 -13.92 0.91 -7.22
C GLU A 221 -14.10 1.99 -8.29
N HIS A 222 -13.44 1.82 -9.44
CA HIS A 222 -13.55 2.78 -10.54
C HIS A 222 -14.88 2.69 -11.30
N LEU A 223 -15.47 1.51 -11.34
CA LEU A 223 -16.67 1.23 -12.09
C LEU A 223 -17.94 1.67 -11.34
N ARG A 224 -18.95 2.09 -12.11
CA ARG A 224 -20.29 2.36 -11.56
C ARG A 224 -20.90 1.06 -11.03
N ALA A 225 -21.75 1.18 -10.01
CA ALA A 225 -22.55 0.08 -9.46
C ALA A 225 -23.16 -0.79 -10.58
N GLY A 226 -23.05 -2.11 -10.45
CA GLY A 226 -23.59 -3.06 -11.43
C GLY A 226 -22.77 -3.22 -12.72
N THR A 227 -21.59 -2.60 -12.85
CA THR A 227 -20.75 -2.71 -14.06
C THR A 227 -19.63 -3.76 -13.90
N ALA A 228 -19.24 -4.12 -12.68
CA ALA A 228 -18.09 -4.99 -12.41
C ALA A 228 -18.27 -6.44 -12.93
N PHE A 229 -19.51 -6.87 -13.15
CA PHE A 229 -19.85 -8.17 -13.70
C PHE A 229 -21.12 -8.11 -14.55
N THR A 230 -21.21 -8.95 -15.58
CA THR A 230 -22.35 -8.97 -16.50
C THR A 230 -23.49 -9.82 -15.96
N ALA A 231 -24.70 -9.62 -16.51
CA ALA A 231 -25.86 -10.46 -16.21
C ALA A 231 -25.69 -11.94 -16.63
N SER A 232 -24.74 -12.23 -17.52
CA SER A 232 -24.39 -13.61 -17.92
C SER A 232 -23.35 -14.26 -17.00
N SER A 233 -22.74 -13.48 -16.10
CA SER A 233 -21.82 -14.01 -15.09
C SER A 233 -22.60 -14.73 -13.98
N PRO A 234 -21.94 -15.58 -13.16
CA PRO A 234 -22.61 -16.27 -12.07
C PRO A 234 -22.82 -15.40 -10.82
N TYR A 235 -22.49 -14.11 -10.87
CA TYR A 235 -22.50 -13.22 -9.72
C TYR A 235 -23.80 -12.45 -9.63
N THR A 236 -24.39 -12.45 -8.43
CA THR A 236 -25.58 -11.63 -8.13
C THR A 236 -25.28 -10.51 -7.15
N THR A 237 -24.13 -10.59 -6.46
CA THR A 237 -23.68 -9.59 -5.50
C THR A 237 -22.18 -9.33 -5.61
N ASP A 238 -21.74 -8.12 -5.24
CA ASP A 238 -20.33 -7.76 -5.18
C ASP A 238 -19.55 -8.67 -4.22
N LYS A 239 -20.21 -9.16 -3.16
CA LYS A 239 -19.59 -10.07 -2.18
C LYS A 239 -19.23 -11.43 -2.81
N GLU A 240 -20.08 -11.98 -3.67
CA GLU A 240 -19.79 -13.21 -4.41
C GLU A 240 -18.65 -13.01 -5.42
N TYR A 241 -18.65 -11.87 -6.13
CA TYR A 241 -17.58 -11.47 -7.04
C TYR A 241 -16.24 -11.40 -6.31
N PHE A 242 -16.19 -10.67 -5.19
CA PHE A 242 -14.97 -10.53 -4.39
C PHE A 242 -14.54 -11.83 -3.72
N ALA A 243 -15.47 -12.71 -3.35
CA ALA A 243 -15.11 -14.01 -2.76
C ALA A 243 -14.27 -14.88 -3.72
N ASP A 244 -14.58 -14.89 -5.01
CA ASP A 244 -13.77 -15.64 -5.98
C ASP A 244 -12.52 -14.90 -6.41
N LEU A 245 -12.60 -13.57 -6.55
CA LEU A 245 -11.43 -12.76 -6.83
C LEU A 245 -10.38 -12.88 -5.70
N ALA A 246 -10.82 -12.90 -4.43
CA ALA A 246 -9.97 -13.12 -3.27
C ALA A 246 -9.26 -14.48 -3.32
N LYS A 247 -9.95 -15.56 -3.71
CA LYS A 247 -9.31 -16.86 -3.94
C LYS A 247 -8.25 -16.79 -5.03
N ALA A 248 -8.47 -16.02 -6.08
CA ALA A 248 -7.49 -15.85 -7.15
C ALA A 248 -6.24 -15.10 -6.67
N PHE A 249 -6.40 -14.03 -5.88
CA PHE A 249 -5.29 -13.31 -5.24
C PHE A 249 -4.52 -14.22 -4.26
N ALA A 250 -5.24 -14.91 -3.36
CA ALA A 250 -4.63 -15.85 -2.41
C ALA A 250 -3.83 -16.94 -3.12
N ARG A 251 -4.32 -17.44 -4.25
CA ARG A 251 -3.61 -18.41 -5.09
C ARG A 251 -2.31 -17.84 -5.67
N GLU A 252 -2.34 -16.60 -6.17
CA GLU A 252 -1.14 -15.93 -6.68
C GLU A 252 -0.09 -15.70 -5.57
N TYR A 253 -0.52 -15.21 -4.42
CA TYR A 253 0.35 -15.05 -3.24
C TYR A 253 1.01 -16.37 -2.87
N ARG A 254 0.26 -17.48 -2.88
CA ARG A 254 0.79 -18.81 -2.59
C ARG A 254 1.80 -19.28 -3.63
N ILE A 255 1.53 -19.09 -4.92
CA ILE A 255 2.46 -19.46 -6.00
C ILE A 255 3.79 -18.71 -5.86
N LEU A 256 3.74 -17.40 -5.64
CA LEU A 256 4.95 -16.57 -5.46
C LEU A 256 5.71 -16.97 -4.19
N TYR A 257 5.00 -17.25 -3.10
CA TYR A 257 5.58 -17.73 -1.86
C TYR A 257 6.30 -19.08 -2.02
N ASP A 258 5.66 -20.04 -2.70
CA ASP A 258 6.22 -21.36 -2.97
C ASP A 258 7.46 -21.26 -3.87
N ALA A 259 7.51 -20.26 -4.74
CA ALA A 259 8.69 -19.90 -5.53
C ALA A 259 9.77 -19.14 -4.73
N GLY A 260 9.57 -18.88 -3.44
CA GLY A 260 10.55 -18.31 -2.52
C GLY A 260 10.40 -16.81 -2.23
N LEU A 261 9.38 -16.12 -2.80
CA LEU A 261 9.13 -14.71 -2.48
C LEU A 261 8.67 -14.59 -1.01
N ARG A 262 9.09 -13.50 -0.34
CA ARG A 262 8.75 -13.25 1.07
C ARG A 262 8.20 -11.85 1.35
N SER A 263 8.16 -10.97 0.36
CA SER A 263 7.60 -9.62 0.50
C SER A 263 6.77 -9.23 -0.71
N ILE A 264 5.52 -8.85 -0.46
CA ILE A 264 4.58 -8.33 -1.45
C ILE A 264 4.05 -6.98 -0.96
N GLN A 265 3.89 -6.04 -1.89
CA GLN A 265 3.16 -4.80 -1.66
C GLN A 265 1.90 -4.79 -2.52
N VAL A 266 0.76 -4.45 -1.93
CA VAL A 266 -0.49 -4.20 -2.64
C VAL A 266 -0.66 -2.70 -2.82
N ASP A 267 -0.72 -2.23 -4.06
CA ASP A 267 -0.92 -0.81 -4.36
C ASP A 267 -2.42 -0.50 -4.44
N ASP A 268 -2.90 0.26 -3.46
CA ASP A 268 -4.29 0.70 -3.38
C ASP A 268 -4.42 2.21 -3.14
N PRO A 269 -4.13 3.04 -4.14
CA PRO A 269 -4.39 4.47 -4.03
C PRO A 269 -5.89 4.78 -4.00
N ALA A 270 -6.75 3.87 -4.47
CA ALA A 270 -8.16 4.13 -4.68
C ALA A 270 -8.88 4.28 -3.32
N MET A 271 -8.55 3.43 -2.34
CA MET A 271 -9.09 3.55 -0.97
C MET A 271 -8.92 4.95 -0.34
N THR A 272 -7.94 5.75 -0.77
CA THR A 272 -7.77 7.14 -0.28
C THR A 272 -8.86 8.10 -0.78
N PHE A 273 -9.60 7.76 -1.84
CA PHE A 273 -10.74 8.54 -2.33
C PHE A 273 -11.87 8.62 -1.29
N PHE A 274 -12.01 7.63 -0.40
CA PHE A 274 -13.03 7.66 0.66
C PHE A 274 -12.84 8.78 1.69
N VAL A 275 -11.69 9.46 1.69
CA VAL A 275 -11.48 10.68 2.48
C VAL A 275 -12.34 11.82 1.94
N THR A 276 -12.53 11.91 0.61
CA THR A 276 -13.12 13.10 -0.04
C THR A 276 -14.64 13.10 0.00
N ASP A 277 -15.22 14.30 0.13
CA ASP A 277 -16.67 14.46 0.10
C ASP A 277 -17.23 14.18 -1.30
N GLU A 278 -16.44 14.43 -2.35
CA GLU A 278 -16.81 14.16 -3.74
C GLU A 278 -17.06 12.67 -3.98
N MET A 279 -16.13 11.80 -3.59
CA MET A 279 -16.27 10.34 -3.75
C MET A 279 -17.46 9.81 -2.94
N ARG A 280 -17.63 10.28 -1.70
CA ARG A 280 -18.72 9.84 -0.83
C ARG A 280 -20.08 10.28 -1.36
N SER A 281 -20.20 11.54 -1.79
CA SER A 281 -21.42 12.06 -2.41
C SER A 281 -21.73 11.35 -3.74
N GLY A 282 -20.68 11.00 -4.49
CA GLY A 282 -20.79 10.18 -5.70
C GLY A 282 -21.35 8.78 -5.42
N CYS A 283 -20.88 8.12 -4.35
CA CYS A 283 -21.45 6.84 -3.91
C CYS A 283 -22.94 6.98 -3.56
N VAL A 284 -23.32 8.01 -2.81
CA VAL A 284 -24.73 8.27 -2.46
C VAL A 284 -25.58 8.53 -3.72
N ALA A 285 -25.05 9.26 -4.70
CA ALA A 285 -25.73 9.48 -5.98
C ALA A 285 -25.89 8.18 -6.80
N ASP A 286 -24.96 7.23 -6.65
CA ASP A 286 -25.05 5.89 -7.21
C ASP A 286 -25.91 4.93 -6.33
N GLY A 287 -26.53 5.42 -5.25
CA GLY A 287 -27.38 4.62 -4.35
C GLY A 287 -26.60 3.68 -3.42
N ILE A 288 -25.31 3.94 -3.21
CA ILE A 288 -24.41 3.13 -2.38
C ILE A 288 -24.05 3.90 -1.11
N ASP A 289 -24.12 3.24 0.05
CA ASP A 289 -23.53 3.76 1.28
C ASP A 289 -21.99 3.68 1.19
N PRO A 290 -21.26 4.81 1.22
CA PRO A 290 -19.80 4.80 1.15
C PRO A 290 -19.13 4.08 2.32
N ASP A 291 -19.77 4.01 3.48
CA ASP A 291 -19.23 3.31 4.64
C ASP A 291 -19.37 1.79 4.48
N GLU A 292 -20.51 1.30 4.03
CA GLU A 292 -20.72 -0.13 3.74
C GLU A 292 -19.80 -0.62 2.61
N LEU A 293 -19.58 0.22 1.60
CA LEU A 293 -18.65 -0.08 0.52
C LEU A 293 -17.21 -0.20 1.01
N LEU A 294 -16.78 0.70 1.89
CA LEU A 294 -15.44 0.63 2.49
C LEU A 294 -15.27 -0.65 3.32
N GLU A 295 -16.29 -1.05 4.08
CA GLU A 295 -16.27 -2.32 4.83
C GLU A 295 -16.22 -3.54 3.91
N LEU A 296 -16.95 -3.52 2.78
CA LEU A 296 -16.86 -4.58 1.77
C LEU A 296 -15.44 -4.69 1.20
N TYR A 297 -14.78 -3.56 0.93
CA TYR A 297 -13.41 -3.54 0.42
C TYR A 297 -12.41 -4.05 1.45
N ILE A 298 -12.50 -3.60 2.71
CA ILE A 298 -11.68 -4.13 3.80
C ILE A 298 -11.86 -5.65 3.92
N TRP A 299 -13.10 -6.14 3.87
CA TRP A 299 -13.39 -7.57 3.87
C TRP A 299 -12.75 -8.28 2.68
N ALA A 300 -12.88 -7.76 1.45
CA ALA A 300 -12.31 -8.37 0.25
C ALA A 300 -10.77 -8.48 0.32
N HIS A 301 -10.10 -7.43 0.81
CA HIS A 301 -8.67 -7.45 1.09
C HIS A 301 -8.31 -8.58 2.07
N ASN A 302 -9.01 -8.67 3.21
CA ASN A 302 -8.71 -9.69 4.22
C ASN A 302 -8.99 -11.12 3.73
N GLU A 303 -10.05 -11.33 2.95
CA GLU A 303 -10.31 -12.64 2.33
C GLU A 303 -9.18 -13.04 1.37
N SER A 304 -8.56 -12.09 0.65
CA SER A 304 -7.41 -12.38 -0.22
C SER A 304 -6.14 -12.78 0.55
N LEU A 305 -6.07 -12.42 1.83
CA LEU A 305 -4.96 -12.71 2.75
C LEU A 305 -5.23 -13.94 3.61
N LYS A 306 -6.41 -14.54 3.50
CA LYS A 306 -6.79 -15.73 4.26
C LYS A 306 -5.83 -16.88 3.94
N ASP A 307 -5.36 -17.54 5.00
CA ASP A 307 -4.38 -18.63 4.92
C ASP A 307 -2.99 -18.22 4.36
N ARG A 308 -2.66 -16.92 4.33
CA ARG A 308 -1.32 -16.47 3.96
C ARG A 308 -0.27 -17.12 4.87
N PRO A 309 0.87 -17.59 4.33
CA PRO A 309 1.96 -18.13 5.14
C PRO A 309 2.47 -17.11 6.17
N ALA A 310 2.79 -17.57 7.38
CA ALA A 310 3.14 -16.69 8.50
C ALA A 310 4.42 -15.85 8.25
N ASP A 311 5.34 -16.31 7.40
CA ASP A 311 6.56 -15.60 7.02
C ASP A 311 6.45 -14.86 5.68
N LEU A 312 5.26 -14.80 5.05
CA LEU A 312 5.01 -13.94 3.90
C LEU A 312 4.59 -12.54 4.38
N HIS A 313 5.49 -11.56 4.23
CA HIS A 313 5.18 -10.17 4.52
C HIS A 313 4.32 -9.58 3.39
N ILE A 314 3.18 -8.99 3.75
CA ILE A 314 2.35 -8.25 2.80
C ILE A 314 2.02 -6.88 3.39
N GLY A 315 2.42 -5.83 2.68
CA GLY A 315 2.03 -4.46 3.00
C GLY A 315 1.06 -3.86 1.97
N VAL A 316 0.44 -2.74 2.32
CA VAL A 316 -0.44 -1.97 1.44
C VAL A 316 0.09 -0.55 1.27
N HIS A 317 0.18 -0.10 0.03
CA HIS A 317 0.55 1.26 -0.32
C HIS A 317 -0.68 2.10 -0.63
N LEU A 318 -0.90 3.11 0.21
CA LEU A 318 -2.02 4.04 0.11
C LEU A 318 -1.48 5.41 -0.30
N CYS A 319 -1.28 5.64 -1.60
CA CYS A 319 -0.88 6.96 -2.11
C CYS A 319 -2.04 7.78 -2.63
N ARG A 320 -1.77 9.07 -2.86
CA ARG A 320 -2.73 10.04 -3.41
C ARG A 320 -2.53 10.26 -4.91
N GLY A 321 -1.96 9.27 -5.58
CA GLY A 321 -1.70 9.25 -7.02
C GLY A 321 -0.46 10.04 -7.44
N ASN A 322 0.10 9.65 -8.60
CA ASN A 322 1.30 10.24 -9.19
C ASN A 322 1.04 10.85 -10.59
N MET A 323 -0.20 11.15 -10.95
CA MET A 323 -0.50 11.74 -12.26
C MET A 323 0.04 13.19 -12.36
N PRO A 324 0.66 13.58 -13.49
CA PRO A 324 1.04 14.97 -13.74
C PRO A 324 -0.19 15.89 -13.63
N GLY A 325 -0.10 16.96 -12.83
CA GLY A 325 -1.22 17.88 -12.58
C GLY A 325 -2.28 17.38 -11.61
N SER A 326 -2.17 16.14 -11.06
CA SER A 326 -3.09 15.65 -10.02
C SER A 326 -2.74 16.13 -8.61
N THR A 327 -1.79 17.05 -8.48
CA THR A 327 -1.30 17.62 -7.21
C THR A 327 -2.40 18.30 -6.38
N HIS A 328 -3.58 18.53 -6.95
CA HIS A 328 -4.73 19.14 -6.27
C HIS A 328 -5.91 18.18 -6.06
N VAL A 329 -5.76 16.90 -6.40
CA VAL A 329 -6.90 15.99 -6.60
C VAL A 329 -7.30 15.21 -5.34
N LEU A 330 -6.33 14.93 -4.46
CA LEU A 330 -6.53 14.25 -3.19
C LEU A 330 -5.71 14.97 -2.12
N SER A 331 -6.32 15.80 -1.30
CA SER A 331 -5.69 16.52 -0.19
C SER A 331 -6.43 16.24 1.11
N GLY A 332 -5.73 16.30 2.25
CA GLY A 332 -6.33 16.14 3.56
C GLY A 332 -5.86 14.89 4.31
N SER A 333 -6.14 14.92 5.62
CA SER A 333 -5.76 13.88 6.57
C SER A 333 -6.48 12.55 6.31
N TYR A 334 -5.81 11.43 6.59
CA TYR A 334 -6.43 10.10 6.58
C TYR A 334 -7.51 9.92 7.66
N GLU A 335 -7.67 10.88 8.58
CA GLU A 335 -8.49 10.78 9.79
C GLU A 335 -9.85 10.11 9.60
N ARG A 336 -10.58 10.49 8.54
CA ARG A 336 -11.93 9.97 8.27
C ARG A 336 -11.98 8.45 8.10
N ILE A 337 -10.94 7.85 7.53
CA ILE A 337 -10.88 6.42 7.22
C ILE A 337 -9.82 5.65 8.03
N ALA A 338 -8.89 6.37 8.67
CA ALA A 338 -7.72 5.78 9.33
C ALA A 338 -8.07 4.73 10.36
N LYS A 339 -9.04 4.99 11.26
CA LYS A 339 -9.43 4.00 12.27
C LYS A 339 -9.92 2.70 11.64
N ARG A 340 -10.81 2.79 10.64
CA ARG A 340 -11.37 1.62 9.97
C ARG A 340 -10.30 0.87 9.17
N MET A 341 -9.49 1.58 8.39
CA MET A 341 -8.44 0.97 7.58
C MET A 341 -7.34 0.33 8.43
N PHE A 342 -6.79 1.04 9.42
CA PHE A 342 -5.66 0.55 10.21
C PHE A 342 -6.03 -0.61 11.12
N THR A 343 -7.25 -0.63 11.65
CA THR A 343 -7.72 -1.72 12.51
C THR A 343 -8.38 -2.85 11.71
N GLY A 344 -8.92 -2.56 10.53
CA GLY A 344 -9.66 -3.51 9.71
C GLY A 344 -8.81 -4.25 8.69
N LEU A 345 -7.80 -3.62 8.08
CA LEU A 345 -6.98 -4.28 7.05
C LEU A 345 -5.88 -5.15 7.67
N ASP A 346 -5.82 -6.43 7.30
CA ASP A 346 -4.88 -7.43 7.83
C ASP A 346 -3.49 -7.43 7.16
N TYR A 347 -3.03 -6.25 6.73
CA TYR A 347 -1.67 -6.04 6.26
C TYR A 347 -0.68 -5.87 7.41
N ASP A 348 0.60 -6.19 7.13
CA ASP A 348 1.71 -6.07 8.07
C ASP A 348 2.29 -4.66 8.08
N THR A 349 2.32 -3.98 6.94
CA THR A 349 2.90 -2.65 6.76
C THR A 349 1.99 -1.74 5.94
N PHE A 350 1.79 -0.51 6.39
CA PHE A 350 1.16 0.56 5.62
C PHE A 350 2.21 1.51 5.06
N TYR A 351 2.30 1.64 3.74
CA TYR A 351 3.14 2.62 3.06
C TYR A 351 2.31 3.87 2.74
N LEU A 352 2.51 4.95 3.49
CA LEU A 352 1.63 6.12 3.50
C LEU A 352 2.34 7.37 2.95
N GLU A 353 1.65 8.14 2.11
CA GLU A 353 2.17 9.41 1.56
C GLU A 353 2.09 10.53 2.61
N TYR A 354 3.24 11.15 2.92
CA TYR A 354 3.40 12.28 3.86
C TYR A 354 4.51 13.26 3.42
N ASP A 355 4.72 13.49 2.13
CA ASP A 355 5.80 14.35 1.62
C ASP A 355 5.56 15.85 1.80
N THR A 356 4.30 16.24 1.89
CA THR A 356 3.86 17.64 1.91
C THR A 356 2.92 17.89 3.09
N GLU A 357 2.81 19.13 3.56
CA GLU A 357 1.82 19.54 4.57
C GLU A 357 0.38 19.19 4.15
N ARG A 358 0.12 19.16 2.84
CA ARG A 358 -1.14 18.74 2.22
C ARG A 358 -1.56 17.31 2.54
N ALA A 359 -0.59 16.44 2.85
CA ALA A 359 -0.85 15.06 3.26
C ALA A 359 -1.50 14.95 4.66
N GLY A 360 -1.66 16.08 5.35
CA GLY A 360 -2.20 16.15 6.70
C GLY A 360 -1.12 15.97 7.77
N ASP A 361 -1.56 15.99 9.01
CA ASP A 361 -0.73 15.67 10.17
C ASP A 361 -0.61 14.15 10.38
N PHE A 362 0.22 13.76 11.34
CA PHE A 362 0.41 12.35 11.71
C PHE A 362 -0.63 11.83 12.71
N GLN A 363 -1.59 12.65 13.18
CA GLN A 363 -2.56 12.23 14.20
C GLN A 363 -3.31 10.95 13.85
N PRO A 364 -3.69 10.65 12.59
CA PRO A 364 -4.35 9.40 12.24
C PRO A 364 -3.58 8.14 12.64
N LEU A 365 -2.25 8.21 12.75
CA LEU A 365 -1.39 7.07 13.13
C LEU A 365 -1.66 6.55 14.54
N ARG A 366 -2.31 7.34 15.41
CA ARG A 366 -2.74 6.89 16.75
C ARG A 366 -3.71 5.71 16.71
N HIS A 367 -4.39 5.51 15.58
CA HIS A 367 -5.31 4.38 15.39
C HIS A 367 -4.60 3.11 14.93
N LEU A 368 -3.31 3.15 14.60
CA LEU A 368 -2.57 1.98 14.15
C LEU A 368 -2.35 0.99 15.31
N PRO A 369 -2.82 -0.27 15.18
CA PRO A 369 -2.58 -1.29 16.19
C PRO A 369 -1.09 -1.59 16.39
N VAL A 370 -0.71 -1.86 17.65
CA VAL A 370 0.61 -2.44 17.98
C VAL A 370 0.78 -3.75 17.21
N GLY A 371 1.93 -3.90 16.55
CA GLY A 371 2.27 -5.09 15.76
C GLY A 371 2.14 -4.87 14.25
N LYS A 372 1.53 -3.78 13.80
CA LYS A 372 1.54 -3.34 12.40
C LYS A 372 2.58 -2.26 12.18
N ASN A 373 3.18 -2.17 11.00
CA ASN A 373 4.23 -1.20 10.69
C ASN A 373 3.68 -0.06 9.85
N VAL A 374 4.35 1.09 9.91
CA VAL A 374 4.12 2.21 8.97
C VAL A 374 5.42 2.55 8.29
N VAL A 375 5.38 2.81 6.99
CA VAL A 375 6.49 3.41 6.25
C VAL A 375 6.03 4.78 5.79
N LEU A 376 6.73 5.80 6.27
CA LEU A 376 6.42 7.21 6.02
C LEU A 376 7.05 7.65 4.71
N GLY A 377 6.22 7.89 3.71
CA GLY A 377 6.60 8.43 2.42
C GLY A 377 6.88 9.93 2.51
N VAL A 378 8.07 10.29 3.00
CA VAL A 378 8.46 11.69 3.30
C VAL A 378 9.33 12.34 2.23
N VAL A 379 9.90 11.56 1.30
CA VAL A 379 10.67 12.08 0.17
C VAL A 379 9.77 12.18 -1.07
N SER A 380 9.68 13.35 -1.67
CA SER A 380 8.84 13.58 -2.84
C SER A 380 9.45 12.97 -4.09
N THR A 381 8.69 12.15 -4.80
CA THR A 381 8.98 11.76 -6.19
C THR A 381 8.36 12.72 -7.21
N LYS A 382 7.75 13.81 -6.74
CA LYS A 382 7.02 14.78 -7.55
C LYS A 382 7.83 16.01 -7.89
N GLU A 383 8.70 16.41 -6.97
CA GLU A 383 9.60 17.56 -7.08
C GLU A 383 11.04 17.10 -7.28
N THR A 384 11.79 17.79 -8.13
CA THR A 384 13.21 17.50 -8.37
C THR A 384 14.12 18.08 -7.29
N THR A 385 13.63 19.09 -6.55
CA THR A 385 14.36 19.66 -5.42
C THR A 385 14.59 18.61 -4.35
N MET A 386 15.82 18.56 -3.86
CA MET A 386 16.20 17.69 -2.75
C MET A 386 15.70 18.27 -1.43
N GLU A 387 14.99 17.46 -0.67
CA GLU A 387 14.52 17.78 0.67
C GLU A 387 15.70 17.86 1.65
N LYS A 388 15.57 18.70 2.69
CA LYS A 388 16.63 18.82 3.70
C LYS A 388 16.56 17.66 4.67
N LEU A 389 17.72 17.03 4.92
CA LEU A 389 17.82 15.88 5.83
C LEU A 389 17.31 16.18 7.25
N ASP A 390 17.54 17.40 7.76
CA ASP A 390 17.07 17.82 9.09
C ASP A 390 15.54 17.95 9.16
N GLU A 391 14.91 18.45 8.09
CA GLU A 391 13.44 18.57 7.99
C GLU A 391 12.80 17.19 7.92
N LEU A 392 13.39 16.26 7.15
CA LEU A 392 12.91 14.88 7.07
C LEU A 392 13.05 14.15 8.41
N GLU A 393 14.18 14.31 9.10
CA GLU A 393 14.36 13.72 10.44
C GLU A 393 13.31 14.25 11.43
N ALA A 394 13.04 15.55 11.43
CA ALA A 394 12.03 16.15 12.30
C ALA A 394 10.63 15.55 12.05
N ARG A 395 10.21 15.41 10.79
CA ARG A 395 8.93 14.76 10.42
C ARG A 395 8.82 13.33 10.94
N VAL A 396 9.92 12.58 10.90
CA VAL A 396 9.95 11.20 11.42
C VAL A 396 9.77 11.16 12.93
N TYR A 397 10.33 12.11 13.69
CA TYR A 397 10.11 12.19 15.13
C TYR A 397 8.68 12.64 15.47
N GLU A 398 8.12 13.60 14.74
CA GLU A 398 6.73 14.04 14.89
C GLU A 398 5.76 12.84 14.75
N ALA A 399 5.93 12.02 13.72
CA ALA A 399 5.13 10.80 13.56
C ALA A 399 5.33 9.80 14.70
N ALA A 400 6.54 9.71 15.26
CA ALA A 400 6.84 8.80 16.35
C ALA A 400 6.23 9.24 17.69
N GLU A 401 5.86 10.52 17.84
CA GLU A 401 5.18 11.01 19.04
C GLU A 401 3.76 10.49 19.19
N VAL A 402 3.10 10.14 18.08
CA VAL A 402 1.71 9.64 18.06
C VAL A 402 1.61 8.14 17.79
N LEU A 403 2.71 7.49 17.42
CA LEU A 403 2.77 6.09 17.03
C LEU A 403 3.38 5.21 18.12
N ASP A 404 2.67 4.17 18.53
CA ASP A 404 3.19 3.16 19.48
C ASP A 404 3.81 1.92 18.80
N SER A 405 3.78 1.88 17.46
CA SER A 405 4.32 0.79 16.65
C SER A 405 5.68 1.09 15.99
N THR A 406 6.07 0.31 14.99
CA THR A 406 7.34 0.49 14.28
C THR A 406 7.15 1.31 13.00
N LEU A 407 8.17 2.13 12.70
CA LEU A 407 8.15 3.00 11.53
C LEU A 407 9.39 2.85 10.62
N GLY A 408 9.22 3.06 9.32
CA GLY A 408 10.29 3.24 8.34
C GLY A 408 10.06 4.51 7.53
N VAL A 409 10.93 4.78 6.57
CA VAL A 409 10.81 5.90 5.63
C VAL A 409 10.95 5.39 4.19
N SER A 410 10.28 6.07 3.27
CA SER A 410 10.36 5.82 1.83
C SER A 410 10.17 7.14 1.06
N PRO A 411 10.30 7.10 -0.28
CA PRO A 411 9.63 8.08 -1.11
C PRO A 411 8.11 7.96 -0.95
N GLN A 412 7.36 9.02 -1.26
CA GLN A 412 5.90 9.04 -1.14
C GLN A 412 5.15 8.09 -2.07
N CYS A 413 5.75 7.76 -3.21
CA CYS A 413 5.20 6.90 -4.25
C CYS A 413 6.38 6.37 -5.08
N GLY A 414 6.10 5.59 -6.13
CA GLY A 414 7.11 5.27 -7.13
C GLY A 414 7.49 6.46 -8.02
N PHE A 415 8.56 6.32 -8.78
CA PHE A 415 9.07 7.35 -9.71
C PHE A 415 8.42 7.27 -11.10
N SER A 416 7.71 6.18 -11.45
CA SER A 416 7.09 6.02 -12.79
C SER A 416 5.88 5.09 -12.80
N SER A 417 4.69 5.62 -12.50
CA SER A 417 3.45 4.81 -12.43
C SER A 417 2.91 4.31 -13.78
N ALA A 418 3.43 4.79 -14.91
CA ALA A 418 3.04 4.40 -16.27
C ALA A 418 4.26 4.39 -17.21
N SER A 419 4.18 3.62 -18.30
CA SER A 419 5.20 3.52 -19.36
C SER A 419 5.72 4.88 -19.82
N ARG A 420 4.81 5.85 -19.99
CA ARG A 420 5.12 7.27 -20.19
C ARG A 420 4.52 8.09 -19.06
N GLY A 421 5.38 8.74 -18.28
CA GLY A 421 4.94 9.53 -17.13
C GLY A 421 6.09 10.25 -16.42
N ARG A 422 7.16 10.61 -17.15
CA ARG A 422 8.24 11.40 -16.55
C ARG A 422 7.67 12.75 -16.14
N ARG A 423 7.74 13.04 -14.85
CA ARG A 423 7.61 14.42 -14.38
C ARG A 423 8.75 15.22 -14.97
N VAL A 424 8.42 16.41 -15.47
CA VAL A 424 9.38 17.30 -16.12
C VAL A 424 10.55 17.53 -15.16
N GLY A 425 11.76 17.15 -15.59
CA GLY A 425 13.00 17.34 -14.84
C GLY A 425 13.46 16.20 -13.92
N MET A 426 12.63 15.19 -13.62
CA MET A 426 13.09 14.04 -12.80
C MET A 426 13.99 13.12 -13.65
N THR A 427 15.29 13.14 -13.36
CA THR A 427 16.31 12.32 -14.04
C THR A 427 16.63 11.04 -13.26
N GLU A 428 17.28 10.07 -13.90
CA GLU A 428 17.77 8.86 -13.24
C GLU A 428 18.74 9.19 -12.08
N ALA A 429 19.64 10.15 -12.28
CA ALA A 429 20.54 10.61 -11.22
C ALA A 429 19.77 11.19 -10.02
N CYS A 430 18.77 12.04 -10.25
CA CYS A 430 17.93 12.61 -9.19
C CYS A 430 17.13 11.52 -8.45
N MET A 431 16.62 10.52 -9.17
CA MET A 431 15.95 9.36 -8.57
C MET A 431 16.88 8.62 -7.60
N TRP A 432 18.11 8.31 -8.02
CA TRP A 432 19.10 7.66 -7.16
C TRP A 432 19.49 8.52 -5.96
N GLU A 433 19.71 9.82 -6.15
CA GLU A 433 19.99 10.77 -5.07
C GLU A 433 18.86 10.81 -4.03
N LYS A 434 17.59 10.77 -4.47
CA LYS A 434 16.42 10.69 -3.58
C LYS A 434 16.32 9.36 -2.85
N LEU A 435 16.58 8.23 -3.50
CA LEU A 435 16.62 6.92 -2.84
C LEU A 435 17.76 6.84 -1.82
N GLN A 436 18.91 7.45 -2.10
CA GLN A 436 20.00 7.58 -1.13
C GLN A 436 19.67 8.56 0.00
N LEU A 437 18.87 9.61 -0.24
CA LEU A 437 18.39 10.49 0.82
C LEU A 437 17.52 9.72 1.82
N VAL A 438 16.63 8.84 1.36
CA VAL A 438 15.83 7.96 2.23
C VAL A 438 16.74 7.09 3.11
N GLN A 439 17.83 6.54 2.56
CA GLN A 439 18.81 5.79 3.36
C GLN A 439 19.47 6.68 4.41
N LYS A 440 19.94 7.88 4.05
CA LYS A 440 20.56 8.84 4.99
C LYS A 440 19.61 9.23 6.12
N VAL A 441 18.32 9.42 5.83
CA VAL A 441 17.30 9.66 6.86
C VAL A 441 17.24 8.47 7.81
N ALA A 442 17.18 7.26 7.28
CA ALA A 442 17.09 6.06 8.10
C ALA A 442 18.35 5.84 8.97
N GLU A 443 19.54 6.02 8.39
CA GLU A 443 20.80 5.97 9.12
C GLU A 443 20.82 6.97 10.27
N ARG A 444 20.39 8.21 10.03
CA ARG A 444 20.38 9.26 11.05
C ARG A 444 19.39 8.98 12.18
N VAL A 445 18.16 8.61 11.84
CA VAL A 445 17.08 8.36 12.81
C VAL A 445 17.38 7.14 13.66
N TRP A 446 17.81 6.03 13.04
CA TRP A 446 18.01 4.76 13.73
C TRP A 446 19.45 4.47 14.13
N LYS A 447 20.39 5.38 13.83
CA LYS A 447 21.84 5.23 14.08
C LYS A 447 22.38 3.93 13.49
N ILE A 448 21.92 3.59 12.29
CA ILE A 448 22.39 2.41 11.56
C ILE A 448 23.77 2.77 11.01
N SER A 449 24.81 2.06 11.44
CA SER A 449 26.15 2.22 10.89
C SER A 449 26.18 1.68 9.47
N SER A 450 26.65 2.48 8.52
CA SER A 450 26.96 2.09 7.14
C SER A 450 28.23 1.22 7.04
N SER A 451 28.40 0.26 7.95
CA SER A 451 29.54 -0.66 7.94
C SER A 451 29.20 -1.96 7.24
N ARG A 452 29.34 -1.96 5.91
CA ARG A 452 29.81 -3.14 5.15
C ARG A 452 30.72 -2.65 4.03
N SER A 453 32.02 -2.74 4.31
CA SER A 453 33.11 -2.72 3.34
C SER A 453 33.04 -3.91 2.40
#